data_AF-K9DGW0-F1
#
_entry.id   AF-K9DGW0-F1
#
_cell.length_a   1.000
_cell.length_b   1.000
_cell.length_c   1.000
_cell.angle_alpha   90.00
_cell.angle_beta   90.00
_cell.angle_gamma   90.00
#
_symmetry.space_group_name_H-M   'P 1'
#
loop_
_entity.id
_entity.type
_entity.pdbx_description
1 polymer ?
#
loop_
_entity_poly.entity_id
_entity_poly.type
_entity_poly.pdbx_seq_one_letter_code
_entity_poly.pdbx_strand_id
1 'polypeptide(L)'
;MTTESDIELSGAFQAKDGQGRTLDVKNITIFDEGYGIIDVYVKFAAKLEPGAYKDTVLVRQIIDRLRAVGYKGPDFGHSDPGLQESRLIVLEAPEEFAAFAKSRGWKNLAEDFDE
;
A
#
# COMPACT_ATOMS: atom_id res chain seq x y z
N MET A 1 -10.51 6.69 9.51
CA MET A 1 -11.28 5.67 10.25
C MET A 1 -10.87 4.34 9.66
N THR A 2 -10.56 3.32 10.47
CA THR A 2 -10.48 1.94 9.96
C THR A 2 -11.92 1.48 9.82
N THR A 3 -12.39 1.44 8.59
CA THR A 3 -13.67 0.80 8.26
C THR A 3 -13.49 -0.69 8.52
N GLU A 4 -14.56 -1.40 8.92
CA GLU A 4 -14.51 -2.85 9.20
C GLU A 4 -14.08 -3.71 7.99
N SER A 5 -13.84 -3.05 6.84
CA SER A 5 -13.52 -3.56 5.51
C SER A 5 -12.04 -3.39 5.12
N ASP A 6 -11.15 -2.93 6.00
CA ASP A 6 -9.71 -2.80 5.65
C ASP A 6 -8.93 -4.07 6.01
N ILE A 7 -8.15 -4.61 5.07
CA ILE A 7 -7.21 -5.71 5.34
C ILE A 7 -5.84 -5.12 5.68
N GLU A 8 -5.32 -5.44 6.87
CA GLU A 8 -3.95 -5.11 7.24
C GLU A 8 -2.94 -6.10 6.63
N LEU A 9 -2.06 -5.59 5.78
CA LEU A 9 -0.99 -6.35 5.13
C LEU A 9 0.29 -6.36 5.98
N SER A 10 0.54 -5.27 6.70
CA SER A 10 1.65 -5.14 7.65
C SER A 10 1.29 -4.14 8.75
N GLY A 11 1.59 -4.49 10.00
CA GLY A 11 1.62 -3.56 11.12
C GLY A 11 2.83 -2.60 11.07
N ALA A 12 3.08 -1.92 12.19
CA ALA A 12 4.04 -0.83 12.29
C ALA A 12 5.49 -1.23 11.98
N PHE A 13 6.21 -0.33 11.31
CA PHE A 13 7.63 -0.44 11.00
C PHE A 13 8.24 0.94 10.73
N GLN A 14 9.56 1.00 10.61
CA GLN A 14 10.27 2.22 10.23
C GLN A 14 10.78 2.11 8.80
N ALA A 15 10.59 3.19 8.05
CA ALA A 15 11.14 3.35 6.70
C ALA A 15 12.09 4.54 6.68
N LYS A 16 13.00 4.57 5.69
CA LYS A 16 13.84 5.72 5.41
C LYS A 16 13.48 6.32 4.07
N ASP A 17 13.52 7.65 3.99
CA ASP A 17 13.41 8.36 2.71
C ASP A 17 14.79 8.57 2.07
N GLY A 18 14.82 9.16 0.88
CA GLY A 18 16.05 9.45 0.14
C GLY A 18 16.96 10.47 0.81
N GLN A 19 16.46 11.23 1.79
CA GLN A 19 17.24 12.15 2.62
C GLN A 19 17.79 11.47 3.88
N GLY A 20 17.50 10.18 4.09
CA GLY A 20 17.92 9.42 5.26
C GLY A 20 17.08 9.68 6.51
N ARG A 21 15.97 10.42 6.41
CA ARG A 21 15.05 10.65 7.52
C ARG A 21 14.29 9.37 7.82
N THR A 22 14.12 9.09 9.11
CA THR A 22 13.35 7.91 9.55
C THR A 22 11.89 8.31 9.70
N LEU A 23 11.00 7.55 9.08
CA LEU A 23 9.56 7.75 9.07
C LEU A 23 8.88 6.55 9.74
N ASP A 24 8.06 6.83 10.75
CA ASP A 24 7.28 5.80 11.43
C ASP A 24 6.00 5.50 10.64
N VAL A 25 5.95 4.30 10.06
CA VAL A 25 4.77 3.75 9.39
C VAL A 25 3.93 3.03 10.43
N LYS A 26 2.63 3.34 10.46
CA LYS A 26 1.66 2.73 11.36
C LYS A 26 1.20 1.38 10.86
N ASN A 27 0.82 1.30 9.59
CA ASN A 27 0.41 0.08 8.92
C ASN A 27 0.36 0.27 7.40
N ILE A 28 0.23 -0.87 6.71
CA ILE A 28 -0.08 -0.96 5.29
C ILE A 28 -1.41 -1.70 5.17
N THR A 29 -2.38 -1.12 4.47
CA THR A 29 -3.72 -1.69 4.29
C THR A 29 -4.16 -1.65 2.83
N ILE A 30 -5.15 -2.47 2.52
CA ILE A 30 -5.97 -2.42 1.30
C ILE A 30 -7.44 -2.50 1.71
N PHE A 31 -8.36 -2.07 0.86
CA PHE A 31 -9.77 -2.48 1.03
C PHE A 31 -9.91 -3.99 0.82
N ASP A 32 -10.89 -4.61 1.47
CA ASP A 32 -11.13 -6.06 1.43
C ASP A 32 -11.78 -6.54 0.14
N GLU A 33 -12.40 -5.65 -0.62
CA GLU A 33 -13.01 -5.94 -1.91
C GLU A 33 -12.76 -4.83 -2.94
N GLY A 34 -12.79 -5.17 -4.23
CA GLY A 34 -12.63 -4.18 -5.30
C GLY A 34 -12.72 -4.78 -6.71
N TYR A 35 -12.65 -3.89 -7.70
CA TYR A 35 -12.60 -4.25 -9.12
C TYR A 35 -11.22 -3.89 -9.68
N GLY A 36 -10.50 -4.87 -10.21
CA GLY A 36 -9.23 -4.63 -10.92
C GLY A 36 -8.05 -4.26 -10.01
N ILE A 37 -7.37 -3.17 -10.35
CA ILE A 37 -6.11 -2.72 -9.73
C ILE A 37 -6.33 -2.32 -8.27
N ILE A 38 -5.43 -2.75 -7.38
CA ILE A 38 -5.55 -2.56 -5.93
C ILE A 38 -4.73 -1.34 -5.48
N ASP A 39 -5.39 -0.36 -4.89
CA ASP A 39 -4.73 0.73 -4.16
C ASP A 39 -4.22 0.25 -2.81
N VAL A 40 -2.96 0.55 -2.50
CA VAL A 40 -2.29 0.18 -1.25
C VAL A 40 -2.02 1.42 -0.41
N TYR A 41 -2.60 1.44 0.78
CA TYR A 41 -2.63 2.57 1.68
C TYR A 41 -1.54 2.42 2.74
N VAL A 42 -0.64 3.39 2.81
CA VAL A 42 0.50 3.40 3.74
C VAL A 42 0.36 4.58 4.68
N LYS A 43 0.02 4.29 5.94
CA LYS A 43 -0.29 5.32 6.92
C LYS A 43 0.92 5.64 7.79
N PHE A 44 1.19 6.93 7.97
CA PHE A 44 2.34 7.40 8.76
C PHE A 44 1.89 8.01 10.09
N ALA A 45 2.79 7.98 11.08
CA ALA A 45 2.54 8.59 12.38
C ALA A 45 2.63 10.13 12.32
N ALA A 46 3.66 10.63 11.64
CA ALA A 46 3.92 12.05 11.45
C ALA A 46 3.39 12.56 10.10
N LYS A 47 3.31 13.89 9.96
CA LYS A 47 3.06 14.51 8.65
C LYS A 47 4.24 14.27 7.73
N LEU A 48 3.95 13.98 6.47
CA LEU A 48 4.91 13.82 5.40
C LEU A 48 5.19 15.15 4.71
N GLU A 49 6.37 15.24 4.11
CA GLU A 49 6.67 16.32 3.19
C GLU A 49 5.81 16.21 1.92
N PRO A 50 5.46 17.35 1.29
CA PRO A 50 4.78 17.34 0.01
C PRO A 50 5.53 16.49 -1.03
N GLY A 51 4.82 15.56 -1.68
CA GLY A 51 5.42 14.70 -2.70
C GLY A 51 6.21 13.50 -2.18
N ALA A 52 6.12 13.16 -0.88
CA ALA A 52 6.81 11.98 -0.31
C ALA A 52 6.52 10.66 -1.06
N TYR A 53 5.33 10.52 -1.66
CA TYR A 53 4.97 9.36 -2.50
C TYR A 53 5.82 9.20 -3.78
N LYS A 54 6.57 10.23 -4.18
CA LYS A 54 7.53 10.20 -5.30
C LYS A 54 8.95 9.82 -4.87
N ASP A 55 9.21 9.73 -3.56
CA ASP A 55 10.51 9.33 -3.05
C ASP A 55 10.70 7.83 -3.29
N THR A 56 11.55 7.49 -4.26
CA THR A 56 11.78 6.11 -4.69
C THR A 56 12.43 5.26 -3.60
N VAL A 57 13.22 5.87 -2.71
CA VAL A 57 13.84 5.15 -1.58
C VAL A 57 12.78 4.78 -0.56
N LEU A 58 11.87 5.71 -0.24
CA LEU A 58 10.74 5.44 0.65
C LEU A 58 9.81 4.37 0.07
N VAL A 59 9.42 4.51 -1.20
CA VAL A 59 8.56 3.55 -1.89
C VAL A 59 9.20 2.16 -1.91
N ARG A 60 10.50 2.09 -2.20
CA ARG A 60 11.24 0.81 -2.17
C ARG A 60 11.22 0.16 -0.78
N GLN A 61 11.44 0.92 0.29
CA GLN A 61 11.37 0.42 1.67
C GLN A 61 9.99 -0.14 2.03
N ILE A 62 8.92 0.51 1.56
CA ILE A 62 7.54 0.03 1.73
C ILE A 62 7.34 -1.30 1.00
N ILE A 63 7.79 -1.40 -0.25
CA ILE A 63 7.67 -2.62 -1.06
C ILE A 63 8.52 -3.75 -0.45
N ASP A 64 9.72 -3.46 0.03
CA ASP A 64 10.57 -4.45 0.71
C ASP A 64 9.92 -4.95 2.00
N ARG A 65 9.15 -4.10 2.70
CA ARG A 65 8.31 -4.54 3.81
C ARG A 65 7.20 -5.50 3.36
N LEU A 66 6.51 -5.21 2.26
CA LEU A 66 5.52 -6.11 1.67
C LEU A 66 6.14 -7.45 1.25
N ARG A 67 7.34 -7.43 0.68
CA ARG A 67 8.10 -8.64 0.32
C ARG A 67 8.47 -9.46 1.54
N ALA A 68 8.86 -8.81 2.64
CA ALA A 68 9.16 -9.49 3.90
C ALA A 68 7.95 -10.22 4.49
N VAL A 69 6.72 -9.75 4.21
CA VAL A 69 5.47 -10.42 4.60
C VAL A 69 4.90 -11.34 3.51
N GLY A 70 5.64 -11.59 2.44
CA GLY A 70 5.33 -12.65 1.47
C GLY A 70 4.87 -12.18 0.09
N TYR A 71 4.80 -10.87 -0.18
CA TYR A 71 4.57 -10.39 -1.54
C TYR A 71 5.74 -10.77 -2.46
N LYS A 72 5.44 -11.31 -3.63
CA LYS A 72 6.42 -11.63 -4.69
C LYS A 72 5.93 -11.03 -5.99
N GLY A 73 6.56 -9.96 -6.43
CA GLY A 73 6.19 -9.28 -7.67
C GLY A 73 6.96 -7.99 -7.91
N PRO A 74 6.59 -7.26 -8.97
CA PRO A 74 7.23 -6.01 -9.35
C PRO A 74 7.07 -4.90 -8.31
N ASP A 75 7.77 -3.78 -8.52
CA ASP A 75 7.58 -2.59 -7.70
C ASP A 75 6.24 -1.91 -8.04
N PHE A 76 5.70 -1.14 -7.09
CA PHE A 76 4.42 -0.45 -7.25
C PHE A 76 4.55 0.85 -8.03
N GLY A 77 3.45 1.26 -8.65
CA GLY A 77 3.29 2.56 -9.29
C GLY A 77 2.87 3.65 -8.32
N HIS A 78 2.80 4.88 -8.84
CA HIS A 78 2.17 5.98 -8.12
C HIS A 78 0.65 5.94 -8.34
N SER A 79 -0.15 5.98 -7.27
CA SER A 79 -1.59 6.25 -7.41
C SER A 79 -1.86 7.72 -7.74
N ASP A 80 -3.13 8.02 -7.98
CA ASP A 80 -3.63 9.37 -8.24
C ASP A 80 -3.15 10.39 -7.17
N PRO A 81 -2.59 11.55 -7.57
CA PRO A 81 -2.18 12.59 -6.64
C PRO A 81 -3.30 13.09 -5.71
N GLY A 82 -4.57 13.01 -6.12
CA GLY A 82 -5.74 13.39 -5.34
C GLY A 82 -6.05 12.45 -4.17
N LEU A 83 -5.48 11.24 -4.16
CA LEU A 83 -5.63 10.27 -3.06
C LEU A 83 -4.56 10.45 -1.97
N GLN A 84 -3.51 11.23 -2.25
CA GLN A 84 -2.41 11.43 -1.31
C GLN A 84 -2.84 12.40 -0.21
N GLU A 85 -2.55 12.06 1.05
CA GLU A 85 -2.83 12.94 2.18
C GLU A 85 -1.57 13.22 3.00
N SER A 86 -1.64 14.22 3.88
CA SER A 86 -0.50 14.65 4.71
C SER A 86 0.11 13.55 5.60
N ARG A 87 -0.56 12.42 5.80
CA ARG A 87 -0.08 11.26 6.60
C ARG A 87 -0.35 9.92 5.91
N LEU A 88 -0.65 9.93 4.61
CA LEU A 88 -1.06 8.77 3.84
C LEU A 88 -0.40 8.82 2.48
N ILE A 89 0.30 7.74 2.13
CA ILE A 89 0.70 7.48 0.76
C ILE A 89 -0.22 6.41 0.20
N VAL A 90 -0.73 6.61 -1.00
CA VAL A 90 -1.47 5.60 -1.76
C VAL A 90 -0.62 5.19 -2.96
N LEU A 91 -0.41 3.87 -3.11
CA LEU A 91 0.38 3.27 -4.19
C LEU A 91 -0.50 2.37 -5.03
N GLU A 92 -0.25 2.36 -6.33
CA GLU A 92 -0.98 1.53 -7.27
C GLU A 92 -0.25 0.20 -7.39
N ALA A 93 -0.89 -0.89 -6.94
CA ALA A 93 -0.27 -2.20 -7.01
C ALA A 93 -0.37 -2.78 -8.43
N PRO A 94 0.66 -3.51 -8.89
CA PRO A 94 0.61 -4.21 -10.17
C PRO A 94 -0.37 -5.38 -10.12
N GLU A 95 -0.82 -5.87 -11.26
CA GLU A 95 -1.81 -6.97 -11.35
C GLU A 95 -1.39 -8.23 -10.57
N GLU A 96 -0.08 -8.55 -10.55
CA GLU A 96 0.44 -9.71 -9.81
C GLU A 96 0.27 -9.60 -8.30
N PHE A 97 0.03 -8.39 -7.77
CA PHE A 97 -0.28 -8.18 -6.37
C PHE A 97 -1.61 -8.84 -5.96
N ALA A 98 -2.55 -9.00 -6.89
CA ALA A 98 -3.85 -9.61 -6.61
C ALA A 98 -3.72 -11.01 -6.00
N ALA A 99 -2.75 -11.83 -6.43
CA ALA A 99 -2.53 -13.15 -5.86
C ALA A 99 -2.13 -13.08 -4.37
N PHE A 100 -1.27 -12.13 -4.02
CA PHE A 100 -0.89 -11.89 -2.62
C PHE A 100 -2.09 -11.33 -1.83
N ALA A 101 -2.82 -10.36 -2.37
CA ALA A 101 -3.99 -9.78 -1.74
C ALA A 101 -5.08 -10.83 -1.46
N LYS A 102 -5.39 -11.70 -2.42
CA LYS A 102 -6.33 -12.83 -2.24
C LYS A 102 -5.87 -13.77 -1.12
N SER A 103 -4.57 -14.06 -1.01
CA SER A 103 -4.02 -14.85 0.11
C SER A 103 -4.20 -14.19 1.48
N ARG A 104 -4.46 -12.88 1.52
CA ARG A 104 -4.77 -12.09 2.72
C ARG A 104 -6.26 -11.87 2.94
N GLY A 105 -7.12 -12.40 2.06
CA GLY A 105 -8.58 -12.31 2.18
C GLY A 105 -9.24 -11.30 1.25
N TRP A 106 -8.51 -10.68 0.32
CA TRP A 106 -9.09 -9.76 -0.67
C TRP A 106 -10.02 -10.50 -1.63
N LYS A 107 -11.16 -9.87 -1.94
CA LYS A 107 -12.19 -10.37 -2.86
C LYS A 107 -12.19 -9.56 -4.14
N ASN A 108 -12.07 -10.25 -5.28
CA ASN A 108 -12.23 -9.61 -6.58
C ASN A 108 -13.70 -9.63 -6.97
N LEU A 109 -14.36 -8.48 -6.91
CA LEU A 109 -15.77 -8.36 -7.22
C LEU A 109 -16.07 -8.57 -8.71
N ALA A 110 -15.07 -8.47 -9.59
CA ALA A 110 -15.27 -8.76 -11.01
C ALA A 110 -15.54 -10.26 -11.27
N GLU A 111 -15.01 -11.16 -10.42
CA GLU A 111 -15.23 -12.60 -10.56
C GLU A 111 -16.68 -13.01 -10.24
N ASP A 112 -17.42 -12.20 -9.48
CA ASP A 112 -18.83 -12.46 -9.13
C ASP A 112 -19.83 -12.15 -10.27
N PHE A 113 -19.40 -11.55 -11.39
CA PHE A 113 -20.28 -11.18 -12.51
C PHE A 113 -20.03 -11.98 -13.81
N ASP A 114 -19.12 -12.96 -13.80
CA ASP A 114 -18.82 -13.82 -14.97
C ASP A 114 -19.73 -15.09 -15.04
N GLU A 115 -20.85 -15.13 -14.31
CA GLU A 115 -21.89 -16.19 -14.37
C GLU A 115 -23.12 -15.83 -15.21
#